data_AF-A0A4R1MAS4-F1
#
_entry.id   AF-A0A4R1MAS4-F1
#
_cell.length_a   1.000
_cell.length_b   1.000
_cell.length_c   1.000
_cell.angle_alpha   90.00
_cell.angle_beta   90.00
_cell.angle_gamma   90.00
#
_symmetry.space_group_name_H-M   'P 1'
#
loop_
_entity.id
_entity.type
_entity.pdbx_description
1 polymer ?
#
loop_
_entity_poly.entity_id
_entity_poly.type
_entity_poly.pdbx_seq_one_letter_code
_entity_poly.pdbx_strand_id
1 'polypeptide(L)' 'MSALGKWHNRPLQVRVLDRCDECGELKEDVRKQVNYWPNITAVCCAKCFAEMTGECSGSAPC' A
#
# COMPACT_ATOMS: atom_id res chain seq x y z
N MET A 1 19.59 14.96 30.86
CA MET A 1 18.28 14.47 30.35
C MET A 1 17.95 13.14 31.02
N SER A 2 16.83 13.07 31.75
CA SER A 2 16.39 11.89 32.49
C SER A 2 15.83 10.79 31.55
N ALA A 3 15.87 9.53 32.01
CA ALA A 3 15.33 8.39 31.25
C ALA A 3 13.84 8.55 30.89
N LEU A 4 13.07 9.19 31.77
CA LEU A 4 11.66 9.52 31.53
C LEU A 4 11.48 10.46 30.33
N GLY A 5 12.36 11.47 30.20
CA GLY A 5 12.33 12.42 29.09
C GLY A 5 12.69 11.81 27.73
N LYS A 6 13.48 10.72 27.72
CA LYS A 6 13.73 9.93 26.49
C LYS A 6 12.56 9.02 26.13
N TRP A 7 11.81 8.52 27.11
CA TRP A 7 10.64 7.68 26.87
C TRP A 7 9.49 8.52 26.30
N HIS A 8 9.21 9.69 26.89
CA HIS A 8 8.16 10.61 26.41
C HIS A 8 8.42 11.19 25.02
N ASN A 9 9.69 11.29 24.60
CA ASN A 9 10.07 11.77 23.27
C ASN A 9 10.18 10.66 22.22
N ARG A 10 9.71 9.43 22.50
CA ARG A 10 9.66 8.41 21.46
C ARG A 10 8.64 8.83 20.41
N PRO A 11 9.04 8.99 19.13
CA PRO A 11 8.10 9.30 18.08
C PRO A 11 7.11 8.14 17.94
N LEU A 12 5.82 8.46 18.07
CA LEU A 12 4.74 7.54 17.76
C LEU A 12 4.77 7.26 16.27
N GLN A 13 5.13 6.03 15.89
CA GLN A 13 4.99 5.58 14.51
C GLN A 13 3.51 5.27 14.27
N VAL A 14 2.79 6.24 13.72
CA VAL A 14 1.41 6.02 13.27
C VAL A 14 1.48 5.25 11.96
N ARG A 15 1.05 3.99 12.00
CA ARG A 15 0.85 3.19 10.80
C ARG A 15 -0.60 3.36 10.35
N VAL A 16 -0.79 4.02 9.21
CA VAL A 16 -2.11 4.15 8.60
C VAL A 16 -2.35 2.88 7.81
N LEU A 17 -3.32 2.08 8.27
CA LEU A 17 -3.82 0.93 7.53
C LEU A 17 -5.01 1.37 6.71
N ASP A 18 -5.03 1.00 5.43
CA ASP A 18 -6.19 1.20 4.56
C ASP A 18 -6.65 -0.15 4.00
N ARG A 19 -7.89 -0.23 3.53
CA ARG A 19 -8.40 -1.45 2.89
C ARG A 19 -8.05 -1.44 1.41
N CYS A 20 -7.62 -2.59 0.91
CA CYS A 20 -7.48 -2.82 -0.52
C CYS A 20 -8.86 -3.13 -1.12
N ASP A 21 -9.26 -2.44 -2.19
CA ASP A 21 -10.53 -2.67 -2.89
C ASP A 21 -10.57 -4.04 -3.58
N GLU A 22 -9.42 -4.53 -4.05
CA GLU A 22 -9.32 -5.80 -4.78
C GLU A 22 -9.36 -7.04 -3.87
N CYS A 23 -8.59 -7.04 -2.78
CA CYS A 23 -8.48 -8.20 -1.89
C CYS A 23 -9.23 -8.04 -0.56
N GLY A 24 -9.75 -6.85 -0.24
CA GLY A 24 -10.50 -6.56 0.99
C GLY A 24 -9.67 -6.45 2.27
N GLU A 25 -8.39 -6.79 2.21
CA GLU A 25 -7.48 -6.84 3.37
C GLU A 25 -7.01 -5.44 3.80
N LEU A 26 -6.82 -5.26 5.11
CA LEU A 26 -6.16 -4.07 5.69
C LEU A 26 -4.65 -4.16 5.47
N LYS A 27 -4.06 -3.15 4.84
CA LYS A 27 -2.63 -3.10 4.49
C LYS A 27 -2.04 -1.72 4.80
N GLU A 28 -0.74 -1.69 5.08
CA GLU A 28 0.03 -0.44 5.34
C GLU A 28 0.42 0.26 4.03
N ASP A 29 0.47 -0.49 2.93
CA ASP A 29 1.05 -0.13 1.64
C ASP A 29 0.00 0.02 0.53
N VAL A 30 -1.16 0.57 0.88
CA VAL A 30 -2.24 0.81 -0.09
C VAL A 30 -1.98 2.10 -0.85
N ARG A 31 -2.07 2.03 -2.18
CA ARG A 31 -1.86 3.15 -3.10
C ARG A 31 -3.12 3.39 -3.93
N LYS A 32 -3.43 4.66 -4.18
CA LYS A 32 -4.51 5.03 -5.10
C LYS A 32 -3.98 4.98 -6.53
N GLN A 33 -4.57 4.12 -7.35
CA GLN A 33 -4.38 4.12 -8.78
C GLN A 33 -5.51 4.92 -9.43
N VAL A 34 -5.16 5.81 -10.34
CA VAL A 34 -6.11 6.47 -11.22
C VAL A 34 -5.80 5.99 -12.63
N ASN A 35 -6.64 5.09 -13.16
CA ASN A 35 -6.59 4.73 -14.56
C ASN A 35 -7.30 5.82 -15.35
N TYR A 36 -6.61 6.43 -16.32
CA TYR A 36 -7.18 7.53 -17.10
C TYR A 36 -8.28 7.05 -18.08
N TRP A 37 -8.29 5.75 -18.42
CA TRP A 37 -9.27 5.12 -19.32
C TRP A 37 -9.41 3.62 -19.05
N PRO A 38 -10.60 3.09 -18.71
CA PRO A 38 -11.77 3.83 -18.25
C PRO A 38 -11.40 4.58 -16.96
N ASN A 39 -11.99 5.76 -16.71
CA ASN A 39 -11.62 6.62 -15.58
C ASN A 39 -11.99 5.98 -14.22
N ILE A 40 -11.16 5.03 -13.77
CA ILE A 40 -11.37 4.19 -12.60
C ILE A 40 -10.32 4.57 -11.56
N THR A 41 -10.79 4.93 -10.37
CA THR A 41 -9.94 5.12 -9.20
C THR A 41 -10.05 3.88 -8.32
N ALA A 42 -8.96 3.13 -8.17
CA ALA A 42 -8.91 1.93 -7.33
C ALA A 42 -7.87 2.11 -6.22
N VAL A 43 -8.23 1.74 -4.99
CA VAL A 43 -7.37 1.81 -3.82
C VAL A 43 -6.80 0.41 -3.59
N CYS A 44 -5.53 0.18 -3.95
CA CYS A 44 -4.96 -1.16 -4.05
C CYS A 44 -3.67 -1.31 -3.26
N CYS A 45 -3.49 -2.45 -2.59
CA CYS A 45 -2.20 -2.82 -2.02
C CYS A 45 -1.16 -3.01 -3.12
N ALA A 46 0.13 -2.89 -2.80
CA ALA A 46 1.20 -2.95 -3.79
C ALA A 46 1.17 -4.23 -4.65
N LYS A 47 0.77 -5.36 -4.06
CA LYS A 47 0.64 -6.64 -4.79
C LYS A 47 -0.46 -6.62 -5.83
N CYS A 48 -1.70 -6.28 -5.43
CA CYS A 48 -2.82 -6.19 -6.36
C CYS A 48 -2.58 -5.14 -7.44
N PHE A 49 -1.91 -4.04 -7.07
CA PHE A 49 -1.49 -3.03 -8.03
C PHE A 49 -0.53 -3.60 -9.10
N ALA A 50 0.51 -4.34 -8.69
CA ALA A 50 1.48 -4.94 -9.61
C ALA A 50 0.82 -5.95 -10.58
N GLU A 51 -0.09 -6.79 -10.07
CA GLU A 51 -0.87 -7.73 -10.86
C GLU A 51 -1.74 -7.03 -11.91
N MET A 52 -2.40 -5.92 -11.55
CA MET A 52 -3.22 -5.13 -12.47
C MET A 52 -2.40 -4.37 -13.52
N THR A 53 -1.26 -3.80 -13.13
CA THR A 53 -0.41 -3.04 -14.07
C THR A 53 0.33 -3.93 -15.06
N GLY A 54 0.27 -5.26 -14.90
CA GLY A 54 0.96 -6.17 -15.79
C GLY A 54 2.44 -5.81 -15.87
N GLU A 55 3.15 -5.90 -14.74
CA GLU A 55 4.57 -6.22 -14.86
C GLU A 55 4.64 -7.60 -15.51
N CYS A 56 4.59 -7.62 -16.86
CA CYS A 56 5.13 -8.67 -17.69
C CYS A 56 6.65 -8.71 -17.44
N SER A 57 7.08 -9.08 -16.24
CA SER A 57 8.38 -9.73 -16.09
C SER A 57 8.21 -11.08 -16.79
N GLY A 58 8.62 -11.12 -18.06
CA GLY A 58 8.40 -12.23 -18.96
C GLY A 58 8.74 -13.58 -18.32
N SER A 59 7.70 -14.36 -18.05
CA SER A 59 7.77 -15.81 -17.92
C SER A 59 6.38 -16.41 -18.11
N ALA A 60 5.76 -16.11 -19.26
CA ALA A 60 4.83 -17.07 -19.83
C ALA A 60 5.67 -18.19 -20.47
N PRO A 61 5.53 -19.47 -20.07
CA PRO A 61 6.09 -20.56 -20.86
C PRO A 61 5.25 -20.69 -22.13
N CYS A 62 5.93 -20.80 -23.27
CA CYS A 62 5.34 -21.31 -24.50
C CYS A 62 4.74 -22.71 -24.30
#